data_AF-A0A925TTC8-F1
#
_entry.id   AF-A0A925TTC8-F1
#
_cell.length_a   1.000
_cell.length_b   1.000
_cell.length_c   1.000
_cell.angle_alpha   90.00
_cell.angle_beta   90.00
_cell.angle_gamma   90.00
#
_symmetry.space_group_name_H-M   'P 1'
#
loop_
_entity.id
_entity.type
_entity.pdbx_description
1 polymer ?
#
loop_
_entity_poly.entity_id
_entity_poly.type
_entity_poly.pdbx_seq_one_letter_code
_entity_poly.pdbx_strand_id
1 'polypeptide(L)'
;TGVSPERMIFIDDYIDPQSVRIADLSAVTAIFPKAGEEEKIYQAFIAKPHPHLKVYRKSEVPMRFHYQASRRISPVVLVADEGWSISTRNFFEGIKAKNAGGAHGYDNQLPSMRALFIAHGQGFKQATTVEPFENVHLYELMCHLLSLTPAPNDGSLDSIRGVLK
;
A
#
# COMPACT_ATOMS: atom_id res chain seq x y z
N THR A 1 2.13 -5.56 10.94
CA THR A 1 3.10 -6.67 10.82
C THR A 1 4.38 -6.36 11.55
N GLY A 2 5.00 -7.33 12.24
CA GLY A 2 6.30 -7.13 12.88
C GLY A 2 7.46 -6.97 11.88
N VAL A 3 8.33 -5.99 12.12
CA VAL A 3 9.53 -5.70 11.31
C VAL A 3 10.80 -5.90 12.14
N SER A 4 11.95 -5.95 11.47
CA SER A 4 13.23 -6.28 12.11
C SER A 4 14.39 -5.52 11.46
N PRO A 5 15.37 -5.04 12.25
CA PRO A 5 16.62 -4.45 11.74
C PRO A 5 17.42 -5.36 10.79
N GLU A 6 17.21 -6.67 10.87
CA GLU A 6 17.84 -7.68 10.02
C GLU A 6 17.11 -7.90 8.69
N ARG A 7 15.87 -7.38 8.54
CA ARG A 7 15.04 -7.49 7.33
C ARG A 7 14.90 -6.13 6.64
N MET A 8 16.02 -5.58 6.23
CA MET A 8 16.12 -4.27 5.59
C MET A 8 16.57 -4.38 4.13
N ILE A 9 15.97 -3.57 3.27
CA ILE A 9 16.40 -3.34 1.89
C ILE A 9 16.89 -1.90 1.80
N PHE A 10 18.17 -1.71 1.49
CA PHE A 10 18.76 -0.37 1.39
C PHE A 10 18.80 0.09 -0.06
N ILE A 11 18.17 1.25 -0.33
CA ILE A 11 18.16 1.87 -1.67
C ILE A 11 19.58 2.19 -2.15
N ASP A 12 20.47 2.51 -1.20
CA ASP A 12 21.90 2.82 -1.40
C ASP A 12 22.66 1.70 -2.16
N ASP A 13 22.19 0.45 -2.09
CA ASP A 13 22.84 -0.70 -2.73
C ASP A 13 22.57 -0.74 -4.26
N TYR A 14 21.60 0.06 -4.74
CA TYR A 14 21.14 0.09 -6.13
C TYR A 14 21.46 1.42 -6.81
N ILE A 15 21.18 2.53 -6.12
CA ILE A 15 21.30 3.90 -6.66
C ILE A 15 21.80 4.85 -5.58
N ASP A 16 22.31 6.02 -5.98
CA ASP A 16 22.52 7.14 -5.07
C ASP A 16 21.16 7.73 -4.64
N PRO A 17 20.73 7.63 -3.37
CA PRO A 17 19.45 8.15 -2.93
C PRO A 17 19.31 9.68 -3.10
N GLN A 18 20.41 10.43 -3.18
CA GLN A 18 20.39 11.88 -3.41
C GLN A 18 20.14 12.25 -4.87
N SER A 19 20.30 11.30 -5.80
CA SER A 19 20.07 11.52 -7.23
C SER A 19 18.58 11.53 -7.61
N VAL A 20 17.72 11.04 -6.73
CA VAL A 20 16.27 10.90 -6.94
C VAL A 20 15.49 11.55 -5.79
N ARG A 21 14.20 11.82 -6.01
CA ARG A 21 13.30 12.17 -4.90
C ARG A 21 12.59 10.92 -4.41
N ILE A 22 12.75 10.62 -3.13
CA ILE A 22 12.04 9.52 -2.45
C ILE A 22 10.91 10.15 -1.64
N ALA A 23 9.66 9.70 -1.87
CA ALA A 23 8.50 10.29 -1.19
C ALA A 23 8.11 9.53 0.09
N ASP A 24 8.37 8.23 0.15
CA ASP A 24 8.03 7.38 1.30
C ASP A 24 9.03 6.22 1.42
N LEU A 25 9.18 5.69 2.63
CA LEU A 25 10.03 4.54 2.95
C LEU A 25 9.17 3.43 3.59
N SER A 26 9.79 2.36 4.09
CA SER A 26 9.12 1.19 4.69
C SER A 26 8.54 0.20 3.66
N ALA A 27 7.24 -0.10 3.68
CA ALA A 27 6.65 -1.20 2.92
C ALA A 27 6.54 -0.93 1.41
N VAL A 28 6.18 0.31 1.04
CA VAL A 28 6.05 0.76 -0.35
C VAL A 28 6.81 2.06 -0.50
N THR A 29 7.75 2.09 -1.44
CA THR A 29 8.59 3.27 -1.67
C THR A 29 8.35 3.82 -3.08
N ALA A 30 8.01 5.10 -3.11
CA ALA A 30 7.81 5.85 -4.35
C ALA A 30 9.09 6.60 -4.73
N ILE A 31 9.71 6.20 -5.85
CA ILE A 31 10.94 6.80 -6.38
C ILE A 31 10.60 7.69 -7.58
N PHE A 32 10.95 8.96 -7.50
CA PHE A 32 10.81 9.93 -8.58
C PHE A 32 12.19 10.28 -9.15
N PRO A 33 12.58 9.65 -10.27
CA PRO A 33 13.80 9.99 -11.00
C PRO A 33 13.75 11.40 -11.59
N LYS A 34 14.90 11.92 -11.97
CA LYS A 34 14.96 13.10 -12.86
C LYS A 34 14.39 12.74 -14.23
N ALA A 35 13.91 13.74 -14.95
CA ALA A 35 13.35 13.54 -16.29
C ALA A 35 14.37 12.83 -17.21
N GLY A 36 13.94 11.75 -17.86
CA GLY A 36 14.79 10.94 -18.73
C GLY A 36 15.64 9.87 -18.01
N GLU A 37 15.66 9.84 -16.68
CA GLU A 37 16.42 8.84 -15.91
C GLU A 37 15.58 7.65 -15.44
N GLU A 38 14.29 7.60 -15.78
CA GLU A 38 13.35 6.58 -15.28
C GLU A 38 13.82 5.16 -15.57
N GLU A 39 14.18 4.88 -16.82
CA GLU A 39 14.63 3.55 -17.23
C GLU A 39 15.98 3.19 -16.58
N LYS A 40 16.88 4.16 -16.44
CA LYS A 40 18.17 3.96 -15.75
C LYS A 40 17.94 3.55 -14.29
N ILE A 41 17.07 4.24 -13.58
CA ILE A 41 16.75 3.93 -12.17
C ILE A 41 16.07 2.58 -12.08
N TYR A 42 15.08 2.29 -12.92
CA TYR A 42 14.41 0.99 -12.94
C TYR A 42 15.41 -0.16 -13.17
N GLN A 43 16.26 -0.05 -14.20
CA GLN A 43 17.26 -1.07 -14.53
C GLN A 43 18.30 -1.29 -13.43
N ALA A 44 18.63 -0.26 -12.65
CA ALA A 44 19.55 -0.42 -11.51
C ALA A 44 19.02 -1.42 -10.47
N PHE A 45 17.71 -1.46 -10.24
CA PHE A 45 17.09 -2.46 -9.36
C PHE A 45 16.94 -3.83 -10.04
N ILE A 46 16.58 -3.85 -11.33
CA ILE A 46 16.42 -5.12 -12.07
C ILE A 46 17.74 -5.87 -12.25
N ALA A 47 18.85 -5.17 -12.44
CA ALA A 47 20.17 -5.77 -12.59
C ALA A 47 20.67 -6.49 -11.32
N LYS A 48 20.09 -6.16 -10.16
CA LYS A 48 20.43 -6.75 -8.86
C LYS A 48 19.14 -7.10 -8.11
N PRO A 49 18.39 -8.13 -8.52
CA PRO A 49 17.10 -8.41 -7.89
C PRO A 49 17.29 -8.79 -6.41
N HIS A 50 16.43 -8.26 -5.55
CA HIS A 50 16.35 -8.68 -4.15
C HIS A 50 15.18 -9.65 -3.96
N PRO A 51 15.36 -10.78 -3.25
CA PRO A 51 14.33 -11.82 -3.15
C PRO A 51 13.02 -11.35 -2.49
N HIS A 52 13.08 -10.26 -1.72
CA HIS A 52 11.95 -9.68 -0.99
C HIS A 52 11.54 -8.28 -1.47
N LEU A 53 11.96 -7.90 -2.68
CA LEU A 53 11.59 -6.63 -3.29
C LEU A 53 10.93 -6.87 -4.65
N LYS A 54 9.73 -6.35 -4.81
CA LYS A 54 9.10 -6.21 -6.12
C LYS A 54 9.31 -4.79 -6.61
N VAL A 55 9.73 -4.67 -7.87
CA VAL A 55 10.03 -3.40 -8.53
C VAL A 55 9.08 -3.29 -9.70
N TYR A 56 8.33 -2.20 -9.75
CA TYR A 56 7.36 -1.97 -10.81
C TYR A 56 7.66 -0.63 -11.48
N ARG A 57 7.56 -0.61 -12.82
CA ARG A 57 7.14 0.64 -13.46
C ARG A 57 5.70 0.92 -13.06
N LYS A 58 5.32 2.19 -13.02
CA LYS A 58 3.93 2.61 -12.73
C LYS A 58 2.88 1.82 -13.53
N SER A 59 3.12 1.55 -14.81
CA SER A 59 2.22 0.80 -15.68
C SER A 59 2.16 -0.71 -15.42
N GLU A 60 3.09 -1.23 -14.62
CA GLU A 60 3.24 -2.67 -14.32
C GLU A 60 2.73 -3.02 -12.91
N VAL A 61 2.39 -2.02 -12.09
CA VAL A 61 1.80 -2.23 -10.77
C VAL A 61 0.52 -3.06 -10.92
N PRO A 62 0.29 -4.14 -10.14
CA PRO A 62 -0.87 -5.00 -10.33
C PRO A 62 -2.20 -4.23 -10.38
N MET A 63 -3.00 -4.47 -11.42
CA MET A 63 -4.26 -3.73 -11.65
C MET A 63 -5.21 -3.75 -10.46
N ARG A 64 -5.25 -4.86 -9.70
CA ARG A 64 -6.06 -5.00 -8.48
C ARG A 64 -5.74 -4.00 -7.37
N PHE A 65 -4.58 -3.34 -7.42
CA PHE A 65 -4.24 -2.27 -6.47
C PHE A 65 -4.91 -0.95 -6.83
N HIS A 66 -5.43 -0.80 -8.05
CA HIS A 66 -5.94 0.47 -8.58
C HIS A 66 -4.93 1.63 -8.42
N TYR A 67 -3.64 1.31 -8.45
CA TYR A 67 -2.54 2.22 -8.11
C TYR A 67 -1.67 2.55 -9.33
N GLN A 68 -2.33 2.97 -10.42
CA GLN A 68 -1.66 3.43 -11.64
C GLN A 68 -2.18 4.78 -12.17
N ALA A 69 -3.46 5.09 -11.98
CA ALA A 69 -4.14 6.15 -12.72
C ALA A 69 -3.99 7.57 -12.09
N SER A 70 -2.80 7.93 -11.62
CA SER A 70 -2.57 9.27 -11.03
C SER A 70 -1.16 9.80 -11.29
N ARG A 71 -1.05 11.10 -11.60
CA ARG A 71 0.25 11.79 -11.73
C ARG A 71 1.08 11.79 -10.44
N ARG A 72 0.44 11.52 -9.29
CA ARG A 72 1.11 11.47 -7.98
C ARG A 72 1.77 10.13 -7.71
N ILE A 73 1.44 9.09 -8.48
CA ILE A 73 2.12 7.80 -8.39
C ILE A 73 3.45 7.91 -9.13
N SER A 74 4.52 7.46 -8.47
CA SER A 74 5.87 7.57 -8.98
C SER A 74 6.11 6.70 -10.22
N PRO A 75 7.05 7.08 -11.11
CA PRO A 75 7.44 6.26 -12.26
C PRO A 75 7.96 4.87 -11.86
N VAL A 76 8.69 4.78 -10.75
CA VAL A 76 9.19 3.53 -10.17
C VAL A 76 8.56 3.33 -8.78
N VAL A 77 7.96 2.18 -8.57
CA VAL A 77 7.31 1.78 -7.30
C VAL A 77 8.01 0.54 -6.78
N LEU A 78 8.51 0.63 -5.55
CA LEU A 78 9.09 -0.51 -4.85
C LEU A 78 8.08 -1.03 -3.83
N VAL A 79 7.90 -2.35 -3.78
CA VAL A 79 7.01 -3.02 -2.82
C VAL A 79 7.80 -4.12 -2.13
N ALA A 80 7.99 -3.99 -0.82
CA ALA A 80 8.61 -5.02 -0.01
C ALA A 80 7.62 -6.16 0.29
N ASP A 81 8.15 -7.37 0.44
CA ASP A 81 7.38 -8.45 1.05
C ASP A 81 7.05 -8.15 2.52
N GLU A 82 6.01 -8.80 3.02
CA GLU A 82 5.56 -8.63 4.40
C GLU A 82 6.71 -8.81 5.42
N GLY A 83 6.85 -7.86 6.34
CA GLY A 83 7.84 -7.92 7.42
C GLY A 83 9.24 -7.45 7.03
N TRP A 84 9.45 -7.06 5.78
CA TRP A 84 10.62 -6.33 5.29
C TRP A 84 10.37 -4.82 5.26
N SER A 85 11.43 -4.04 5.29
CA SER A 85 11.36 -2.59 5.18
C SER A 85 12.40 -2.03 4.23
N ILE A 86 12.00 -1.08 3.39
CA ILE A 86 12.86 -0.33 2.49
C ILE A 86 13.32 0.94 3.20
N SER A 87 14.61 1.26 3.13
CA SER A 87 15.15 2.47 3.73
C SER A 87 16.38 2.97 2.98
N THR A 88 16.89 4.12 3.40
CA THR A 88 18.28 4.50 3.13
C THR A 88 19.12 4.21 4.36
N ARG A 89 20.43 3.96 4.19
CA ARG A 89 21.33 3.72 5.34
C ARG A 89 21.34 4.91 6.29
N ASN A 90 21.42 6.12 5.74
CA ASN A 90 21.39 7.36 6.51
C ASN A 90 20.10 7.50 7.36
N PHE A 91 18.92 7.23 6.78
CA PHE A 91 17.67 7.30 7.53
C PHE A 91 17.64 6.22 8.61
N PHE A 92 17.99 4.98 8.27
CA PHE A 92 17.99 3.84 9.18
C PHE A 92 18.93 4.04 10.38
N GLU A 93 20.13 4.56 10.17
CA GLU A 93 21.08 4.86 11.25
C GLU A 93 20.50 5.85 12.27
N GLY A 94 19.80 6.89 11.79
CA GLY A 94 19.13 7.87 12.65
C GLY A 94 17.98 7.32 13.50
N ILE A 95 17.43 6.16 13.13
CA ILE A 95 16.29 5.53 13.81
C ILE A 95 16.59 4.12 14.35
N LYS A 96 17.85 3.66 14.30
CA LYS A 96 18.25 2.27 14.57
C LYS A 96 17.78 1.73 15.92
N ALA A 97 17.68 2.59 16.94
CA ALA A 97 17.17 2.22 18.28
C ALA A 97 15.63 2.08 18.35
N LYS A 98 14.88 2.48 17.30
CA LYS A 98 13.40 2.50 17.24
C LYS A 98 12.80 1.45 16.29
N ASN A 99 13.63 0.70 15.55
CA ASN A 99 13.19 -0.21 14.48
C ASN A 99 12.78 -1.63 14.94
N ALA A 100 12.59 -1.84 16.25
CA ALA A 100 11.94 -3.03 16.78
C ALA A 100 10.46 -2.72 17.02
N GLY A 101 9.63 -2.86 15.98
CA GLY A 101 8.22 -2.48 16.05
C GLY A 101 7.36 -3.18 14.99
N GLY A 102 6.30 -2.49 14.58
CA GLY A 102 5.42 -2.95 13.51
C GLY A 102 5.33 -1.94 12.37
N ALA A 103 5.07 -2.44 11.17
CA ALA A 103 4.77 -1.65 9.98
C ALA A 103 3.50 -2.14 9.29
N HIS A 104 3.03 -1.33 8.34
CA HIS A 104 1.88 -1.60 7.47
C HIS A 104 2.11 -0.95 6.10
N GLY A 105 1.14 -1.07 5.19
CA GLY A 105 1.21 -0.53 3.83
C GLY A 105 1.67 -1.55 2.78
N TYR A 106 1.87 -2.80 3.19
CA TYR A 106 2.10 -3.93 2.29
C TYR A 106 0.87 -4.22 1.43
N ASP A 107 0.94 -5.28 0.62
CA ASP A 107 -0.16 -5.80 -0.18
C ASP A 107 -1.47 -5.92 0.63
N ASN A 108 -2.52 -5.27 0.14
CA ASN A 108 -3.82 -5.18 0.81
C ASN A 108 -4.55 -6.53 0.96
N GLN A 109 -4.12 -7.58 0.23
CA GLN A 109 -4.69 -8.92 0.38
C GLN A 109 -4.09 -9.72 1.55
N LEU A 110 -2.98 -9.25 2.13
CA LEU A 110 -2.37 -9.92 3.28
C LEU A 110 -3.33 -9.89 4.48
N PRO A 111 -3.52 -11.02 5.18
CA PRO A 111 -4.39 -11.06 6.37
C PRO A 111 -4.05 -10.02 7.43
N SER A 112 -2.76 -9.69 7.59
CA SER A 112 -2.26 -8.69 8.53
C SER A 112 -2.59 -7.24 8.17
N MET A 113 -2.93 -6.97 6.90
CA MET A 113 -3.32 -5.65 6.39
C MET A 113 -4.84 -5.45 6.36
N ARG A 114 -5.61 -6.48 6.73
CA ARG A 114 -7.07 -6.38 6.84
C ARG A 114 -7.45 -5.47 7.99
N ALA A 115 -8.50 -4.68 7.78
CA ALA A 115 -9.09 -3.82 8.80
C ALA A 115 -10.30 -4.49 9.46
N LEU A 116 -10.64 -4.03 10.67
CA LEU A 116 -11.83 -4.47 11.39
C LEU A 116 -13.05 -3.64 10.95
N PHE A 117 -14.18 -4.31 10.76
CA PHE A 117 -15.48 -3.68 10.59
C PHE A 117 -16.47 -4.25 11.61
N ILE A 118 -17.12 -3.38 12.37
CA ILE A 118 -18.22 -3.72 13.29
C ILE A 118 -19.31 -2.67 13.08
N ALA A 119 -20.54 -3.14 12.92
CA ALA A 119 -21.71 -2.29 12.76
C ALA A 119 -22.83 -2.75 13.69
N HIS A 120 -23.55 -1.79 14.27
CA HIS A 120 -24.68 -2.05 15.15
C HIS A 120 -25.71 -0.94 14.99
N GLY A 121 -26.98 -1.32 14.87
CA GLY A 121 -28.09 -0.38 14.74
C GLY A 121 -29.29 -0.98 14.01
N GLN A 122 -30.37 -0.21 13.90
CA GLN A 122 -31.62 -0.68 13.32
C GLN A 122 -31.52 -1.09 11.85
N GLY A 123 -30.60 -0.49 11.08
CA GLY A 123 -30.37 -0.77 9.67
C GLY A 123 -29.48 -2.00 9.40
N PHE A 124 -28.86 -2.57 10.43
CA PHE A 124 -27.94 -3.70 10.29
C PHE A 124 -28.56 -5.00 10.79
N LYS A 125 -28.21 -6.13 10.14
CA LYS A 125 -28.51 -7.44 10.70
C LYS A 125 -27.89 -7.59 12.09
N GLN A 126 -28.59 -8.27 12.98
CA GLN A 126 -28.12 -8.52 14.33
C GLN A 126 -27.42 -9.87 14.41
N ALA A 127 -26.44 -9.98 15.30
CA ALA A 127 -25.70 -11.22 15.58
C ALA A 127 -25.24 -11.97 14.31
N THR A 128 -24.82 -11.22 13.29
CA THR A 128 -24.43 -11.76 11.99
C THR A 128 -22.96 -11.45 11.72
N THR A 129 -22.21 -12.46 11.31
CA THR A 129 -20.87 -12.30 10.71
C THR A 129 -21.03 -12.32 9.20
N VAL A 130 -20.40 -11.38 8.51
CA VAL A 130 -20.39 -11.30 7.05
C VAL A 130 -19.01 -11.66 6.52
N GLU A 131 -18.96 -12.10 5.26
CA GLU A 131 -17.70 -12.30 4.54
C GLU A 131 -16.93 -10.98 4.38
N PRO A 132 -15.59 -11.03 4.23
CA PRO A 132 -14.79 -9.85 3.98
C PRO A 132 -15.22 -9.09 2.71
N PHE A 133 -15.14 -7.77 2.77
CA PHE A 133 -15.44 -6.87 1.66
C PHE A 133 -14.44 -5.70 1.64
N GLU A 134 -14.36 -4.99 0.52
CA GLU A 134 -13.46 -3.85 0.37
C GLU A 134 -14.06 -2.57 0.98
N ASN A 135 -13.22 -1.75 1.62
CA ASN A 135 -13.66 -0.54 2.32
C ASN A 135 -14.26 0.53 1.39
N VAL A 136 -14.01 0.47 0.08
CA VAL A 136 -14.60 1.39 -0.92
C VAL A 136 -16.13 1.30 -0.93
N HIS A 137 -16.71 0.16 -0.55
CA HIS A 137 -18.17 -0.03 -0.47
C HIS A 137 -18.82 0.65 0.74
N LEU A 138 -18.04 1.11 1.72
CA LEU A 138 -18.57 1.76 2.92
C LEU A 138 -19.26 3.09 2.61
N TYR A 139 -18.83 3.81 1.56
CA TYR A 139 -19.47 5.05 1.17
C TYR A 139 -20.92 4.83 0.72
N GLU A 140 -21.15 3.85 -0.16
CA GLU A 140 -22.48 3.43 -0.60
C GLU A 140 -23.36 3.01 0.58
N LEU A 141 -22.82 2.21 1.51
CA LEU A 141 -23.51 1.80 2.72
C LEU A 141 -23.96 3.00 3.58
N MET A 142 -23.07 3.96 3.81
CA MET A 142 -23.37 5.16 4.60
C MET A 142 -24.43 6.03 3.93
N CYS A 143 -24.32 6.24 2.61
CA CYS A 143 -25.34 6.96 1.84
C CYS A 143 -26.71 6.28 1.93
N HIS A 144 -26.76 4.95 1.80
CA HIS A 144 -28.00 4.19 1.94
C HIS A 144 -28.64 4.37 3.32
N LEU A 145 -27.87 4.23 4.40
CA LEU A 145 -28.37 4.36 5.78
C LEU A 145 -28.88 5.77 6.12
N LEU A 146 -28.31 6.79 5.46
CA LEU A 146 -28.68 8.19 5.64
C LEU A 146 -29.73 8.68 4.63
N SER A 147 -30.22 7.80 3.74
CA SER A 147 -31.12 8.16 2.64
C SER A 147 -30.56 9.27 1.73
N LEU A 148 -29.26 9.20 1.43
CA LEU A 148 -28.55 10.13 0.54
C LEU A 148 -28.30 9.49 -0.83
N THR A 149 -28.36 10.30 -1.88
CA THR A 149 -27.85 9.91 -3.20
C THR A 149 -26.32 9.97 -3.19
N PRO A 150 -25.61 8.86 -3.45
CA PRO A 150 -24.15 8.85 -3.50
C PRO A 150 -23.62 9.66 -4.70
N ALA A 151 -22.50 10.35 -4.51
CA ALA A 151 -21.72 10.89 -5.62
C ALA A 151 -21.01 9.75 -6.38
N PRO A 152 -20.54 9.96 -7.63
CA PRO A 152 -19.79 8.94 -8.37
C PRO A 152 -18.57 8.45 -7.58
N ASN A 153 -18.44 7.13 -7.43
CA ASN A 153 -17.36 6.47 -6.69
C ASN A 153 -17.19 5.02 -7.19
N ASP A 154 -16.16 4.32 -6.68
CA ASP A 154 -15.82 2.94 -7.08
C ASP A 154 -16.55 1.85 -6.24
N GLY A 155 -17.38 2.26 -5.28
CA GLY A 155 -18.13 1.37 -4.41
C GLY A 155 -19.38 0.77 -5.06
N SER A 156 -19.92 -0.28 -4.44
CA SER A 156 -21.18 -0.88 -4.83
C SER A 156 -21.95 -1.29 -3.58
N LEU A 157 -23.20 -0.85 -3.46
CA LEU A 157 -24.07 -1.25 -2.35
C LEU A 157 -24.29 -2.76 -2.34
N ASP A 158 -24.41 -3.39 -3.51
CA ASP A 158 -24.68 -4.83 -3.60
C ASP A 158 -23.53 -5.67 -3.04
N SER A 159 -22.28 -5.20 -3.15
CA SER A 159 -21.11 -5.85 -2.57
C SER A 159 -21.10 -5.88 -1.03
N ILE A 160 -21.89 -5.01 -0.39
CA ILE A 160 -21.96 -4.90 1.08
C ILE A 160 -23.37 -5.11 1.62
N ARG A 161 -24.36 -5.33 0.76
CA ARG A 161 -25.79 -5.46 1.14
C ARG A 161 -26.05 -6.55 2.17
N GLY A 162 -25.18 -7.56 2.24
CA GLY A 162 -25.23 -8.62 3.25
C GLY A 162 -25.25 -8.12 4.70
N VAL A 163 -24.73 -6.91 4.98
CA VAL A 163 -24.73 -6.29 6.32
C VAL A 163 -26.08 -5.68 6.72
N LEU A 164 -26.92 -5.32 5.74
CA LEU A 164 -28.19 -4.63 5.94
C LEU A 164 -29.33 -5.62 6.19
N LYS A 165 -30.36 -5.18 6.93
CA LYS A 165 -31.58 -5.97 7.15
C LYS A 165 -32.39 -6.18 5.89
#